data_AF-A0A2G9UZJ5-F1
#
_entry.id   AF-A0A2G9UZJ5-F1
#
_cell.length_a   1.000
_cell.length_b   1.000
_cell.length_c   1.000
_cell.angle_alpha   90.00
_cell.angle_beta   90.00
_cell.angle_gamma   90.00
#
_symmetry.space_group_name_H-M   'P 1'
#
loop_
_entity.id
_entity.type
_entity.pdbx_description
1 polymer ?
#
loop_
_entity_poly.entity_id
_entity_poly.type
_entity_poly.pdbx_seq_one_letter_code
_entity_poly.pdbx_strand_id
1 'polypeptide(L)'
;MAKGLTAGGTESVGGQKATMAIEQSGRASLLNSIIGRFFCKTVSSDSFWSYNDLSQYPVLPWVLADYSSPTLDFTNPKTFRDLSKPMGAQHPQRLEQFLKRYREWDDPTGETPPYMYGTHYSSAMIGGHFDLADRMFHSIGDAWVSASRNNMADVKELIPEFFVLPELLLNKNRFDFGVKQNGVALDDVVLPPWAHGDAREFIRLHRQALECDYVSSHLHEWIDLVFGYKQNGEEAVKANNLFHHLFYEGSVDFESIIDPLTRNATIGFVNNFGQIPTQLFKKPHPQKKVSPVDGFSNTPGVTTQRLFYHCLHSLKPPQSPVKELRSAVGSIYQSERAGLIALEQNKVLIGTNRYIAWGYPDRSIRMGQIDSDKCLDSLPETGFAKKAEVAGWTFGCCNVFG
;
A
#
# COMPACT_ATOMS: atom_id res chain seq x y z
N MET A 1 71.09 -38.48 -29.25
CA MET A 1 69.92 -39.12 -29.90
C MET A 1 68.90 -39.35 -28.79
N ALA A 2 67.93 -38.47 -28.58
CA ALA A 2 66.67 -38.33 -29.30
C ALA A 2 65.59 -39.30 -28.81
N LYS A 3 64.52 -38.69 -28.26
CA LYS A 3 63.11 -39.14 -28.15
C LYS A 3 62.88 -40.27 -27.13
N GLY A 4 62.03 -40.11 -26.12
CA GLY A 4 60.64 -39.67 -26.14
C GLY A 4 59.83 -40.84 -25.57
N LEU A 5 59.08 -40.68 -24.49
CA LEU A 5 57.64 -40.51 -24.57
C LEU A 5 57.12 -40.11 -23.19
N THR A 6 56.53 -38.93 -23.15
CA THR A 6 55.57 -38.44 -22.15
C THR A 6 54.23 -39.16 -22.34
N ALA A 7 53.73 -39.82 -21.30
CA ALA A 7 52.31 -39.99 -20.95
C ALA A 7 52.20 -41.02 -19.82
N GLY A 8 51.44 -40.70 -18.76
CA GLY A 8 51.05 -41.69 -17.74
C GLY A 8 50.92 -41.11 -16.34
N GLY A 9 49.88 -40.32 -16.12
CA GLY A 9 49.51 -39.77 -14.81
C GLY A 9 48.08 -39.24 -14.80
N THR A 10 47.12 -40.14 -15.08
CA THR A 10 45.71 -40.13 -14.67
C THR A 10 44.86 -38.87 -14.92
N GLU A 11 44.06 -38.93 -15.99
CA GLU A 11 42.70 -38.37 -16.09
C GLU A 11 41.82 -38.87 -14.91
N SER A 12 40.69 -38.28 -14.50
CA SER A 12 40.03 -36.99 -14.70
C SER A 12 38.64 -37.16 -14.09
N VAL A 13 38.27 -36.37 -13.08
CA VAL A 13 36.95 -35.71 -12.91
C VAL A 13 37.22 -34.64 -11.83
N GLY A 14 37.07 -33.33 -11.99
CA GLY A 14 36.10 -32.60 -12.80
C GLY A 14 35.25 -31.76 -11.85
N GLY A 15 35.69 -30.51 -11.59
CA GLY A 15 34.81 -29.39 -11.24
C GLY A 15 34.47 -29.15 -9.77
N GLN A 16 35.29 -28.36 -9.06
CA GLN A 16 34.79 -27.44 -8.03
C GLN A 16 35.20 -26.02 -8.43
N LYS A 17 34.30 -25.35 -9.16
CA LYS A 17 34.35 -23.90 -9.33
C LYS A 17 33.99 -23.26 -7.99
N ALA A 18 34.91 -22.46 -7.47
CA ALA A 18 34.62 -21.45 -6.46
C ALA A 18 33.55 -20.50 -7.02
N THR A 19 32.35 -20.59 -6.46
CA THR A 19 31.32 -19.57 -6.64
C THR A 19 30.83 -19.22 -5.25
N MET A 20 31.52 -18.29 -4.58
CA MET A 20 30.92 -17.56 -3.48
C MET A 20 29.75 -16.78 -4.08
N ALA A 21 28.54 -17.14 -3.68
CA ALA A 21 27.35 -16.38 -4.00
C ALA A 21 27.51 -14.99 -3.38
N ILE A 22 27.64 -13.97 -4.22
CA ILE A 22 27.51 -12.58 -3.83
C ILE A 22 26.05 -12.40 -3.42
N GLU A 23 25.80 -12.27 -2.11
CA GLU A 23 24.50 -11.87 -1.57
C GLU A 23 24.13 -10.49 -2.15
N GLN A 24 23.23 -10.49 -3.13
CA GLN A 24 22.47 -9.30 -3.53
C GLN A 24 21.35 -9.05 -2.52
N SER A 25 21.69 -8.77 -1.25
CA SER A 25 20.71 -8.65 -0.15
C SER A 25 20.07 -7.26 0.00
N GLY A 26 20.49 -6.24 -0.76
CA GLY A 26 20.01 -4.87 -0.57
C GLY A 26 18.85 -4.41 -1.46
N ARG A 27 18.69 -4.96 -2.66
CA ARG A 27 17.71 -4.47 -3.67
C ARG A 27 16.31 -5.06 -3.53
N ALA A 28 16.16 -6.06 -2.67
CA ALA A 28 15.03 -6.96 -2.69
C ALA A 28 13.94 -6.59 -1.69
N SER A 29 14.22 -5.79 -0.65
CA SER A 29 13.31 -5.66 0.50
C SER A 29 12.01 -4.90 0.19
N LEU A 30 12.08 -3.76 -0.50
CA LEU A 30 10.89 -2.96 -0.84
C LEU A 30 10.12 -3.56 -2.02
N LEU A 31 10.80 -4.10 -3.04
CA LEU A 31 10.18 -4.73 -4.21
C LEU A 31 9.67 -6.16 -3.96
N ASN A 32 10.07 -6.84 -2.87
CA ASN A 32 9.59 -8.19 -2.56
C ASN A 32 8.40 -8.25 -1.61
N SER A 33 8.09 -7.18 -0.89
CA SER A 33 6.84 -7.10 -0.11
C SER A 33 5.65 -7.18 -1.07
N ILE A 34 4.57 -7.84 -0.65
CA ILE A 34 3.30 -7.89 -1.40
C ILE A 34 2.86 -6.47 -1.71
N ILE A 35 2.99 -5.54 -0.77
CA ILE A 35 2.74 -4.11 -1.00
C ILE A 35 3.65 -3.58 -2.09
N GLY A 36 4.97 -3.82 -2.04
CA GLY A 36 5.90 -3.38 -3.08
C GLY A 36 5.57 -3.89 -4.48
N ARG A 37 5.13 -5.15 -4.60
CA ARG A 37 4.72 -5.74 -5.89
C ARG A 37 3.35 -5.27 -6.34
N PHE A 38 2.39 -5.13 -5.43
CA PHE A 38 1.08 -4.54 -5.73
C PHE A 38 1.27 -3.11 -6.22
N PHE A 39 1.92 -2.27 -5.41
CA PHE A 39 2.19 -0.86 -5.71
C PHE A 39 2.99 -0.70 -7.01
N CYS A 40 4.02 -1.51 -7.24
CA CYS A 40 4.80 -1.43 -8.46
C CYS A 40 4.03 -1.92 -9.69
N LYS A 41 3.16 -2.94 -9.59
CA LYS A 41 2.35 -3.42 -10.71
C LYS A 41 1.12 -2.55 -11.01
N THR A 42 0.50 -1.94 -10.00
CA THR A 42 -0.58 -0.96 -10.21
C THR A 42 -0.05 0.35 -10.80
N VAL A 43 1.22 0.70 -10.53
CA VAL A 43 1.87 1.91 -11.10
C VAL A 43 2.54 1.62 -12.46
N SER A 44 2.97 0.39 -12.74
CA SER A 44 3.56 0.04 -14.04
C SER A 44 2.49 -0.26 -15.09
N SER A 45 1.96 0.81 -15.71
CA SER A 45 1.38 0.92 -17.07
C SER A 45 0.29 -0.02 -17.59
N ASP A 46 0.00 -1.16 -16.96
CA ASP A 46 -0.88 -2.20 -17.53
C ASP A 46 -2.17 -2.41 -16.71
N SER A 47 -2.40 -1.58 -15.69
CA SER A 47 -3.68 -1.52 -15.00
C SER A 47 -4.06 -0.06 -14.77
N PHE A 48 -5.28 0.32 -15.18
CA PHE A 48 -5.79 1.71 -15.29
C PHE A 48 -5.99 2.43 -13.94
N TRP A 49 -5.21 2.09 -12.91
CA TRP A 49 -5.33 2.68 -11.58
C TRP A 49 -4.51 3.96 -11.49
N SER A 50 -5.17 5.05 -11.11
CA SER A 50 -4.51 6.33 -10.92
C SER A 50 -4.98 7.00 -9.64
N TYR A 51 -4.05 7.53 -8.85
CA TYR A 51 -4.36 8.44 -7.75
C TYR A 51 -5.05 9.74 -8.24
N ASN A 52 -5.02 10.01 -9.56
CA ASN A 52 -5.66 11.17 -10.16
C ASN A 52 -7.14 10.95 -10.49
N ASP A 53 -7.60 9.69 -10.59
CA ASP A 53 -9.00 9.37 -10.84
C ASP A 53 -9.59 8.62 -9.63
N LEU A 54 -10.38 9.33 -8.83
CA LEU A 54 -10.99 8.79 -7.62
C LEU A 54 -12.03 7.69 -7.93
N SER A 55 -12.60 7.67 -9.14
CA SER A 55 -13.53 6.60 -9.55
C SER A 55 -12.82 5.26 -9.79
N GLN A 56 -11.50 5.32 -9.99
CA GLN A 56 -10.60 4.18 -10.19
C GLN A 56 -9.46 4.23 -9.16
N TYR A 57 -9.81 4.44 -7.89
CA TYR A 57 -8.84 4.48 -6.80
C TYR A 57 -8.37 3.07 -6.41
N PRO A 58 -7.05 2.83 -6.20
CA PRO A 58 -6.55 1.50 -5.87
C PRO A 58 -7.29 0.82 -4.71
N VAL A 59 -7.60 -0.46 -4.90
CA VAL A 59 -8.34 -1.28 -3.93
C VAL A 59 -7.42 -2.34 -3.33
N LEU A 60 -7.52 -2.54 -2.02
CA LEU A 60 -6.86 -3.60 -1.25
C LEU A 60 -7.87 -4.32 -0.36
N PRO A 61 -7.64 -5.60 -0.02
CA PRO A 61 -8.58 -6.34 0.81
C PRO A 61 -8.60 -5.82 2.24
N TRP A 62 -9.76 -5.90 2.89
CA TRP A 62 -9.76 -6.12 4.34
C TRP A 62 -8.97 -7.40 4.67
N VAL A 63 -8.01 -7.32 5.58
CA VAL A 63 -7.16 -8.46 5.94
C VAL A 63 -7.55 -9.08 7.28
N LEU A 64 -7.80 -8.24 8.27
CA LEU A 64 -8.19 -8.67 9.62
C LEU A 64 -9.71 -8.77 9.74
N ALA A 65 -10.16 -9.65 10.62
CA ALA A 65 -11.55 -9.77 11.06
C ALA A 65 -11.73 -9.45 12.56
N ASP A 66 -10.63 -9.43 13.32
CA ASP A 66 -10.63 -9.13 14.75
C ASP A 66 -10.21 -7.68 15.05
N TYR A 67 -11.20 -6.86 15.38
CA TYR A 67 -11.04 -5.48 15.80
C TYR A 67 -11.45 -5.26 17.26
N SER A 68 -11.59 -6.35 18.03
CA SER A 68 -12.13 -6.33 19.39
C SER A 68 -11.17 -6.86 20.46
N SER A 69 -10.27 -7.77 20.08
CA SER A 69 -9.31 -8.34 21.01
C SER A 69 -8.24 -7.35 21.45
N PRO A 70 -7.70 -7.49 22.67
CA PRO A 70 -6.59 -6.67 23.16
C PRO A 70 -5.26 -6.96 22.44
N THR A 71 -5.13 -8.10 21.77
CA THR A 71 -3.93 -8.53 21.04
C THR A 71 -4.32 -9.32 19.79
N LEU A 72 -3.54 -9.18 18.72
CA LEU A 72 -3.72 -9.99 17.51
C LEU A 72 -2.95 -11.30 17.60
N ASP A 73 -3.64 -12.41 17.34
CA ASP A 73 -3.05 -13.74 17.20
C ASP A 73 -2.97 -14.13 15.72
N PHE A 74 -1.80 -13.99 15.10
CA PHE A 74 -1.58 -14.36 13.70
C PHE A 74 -1.52 -15.88 13.47
N THR A 75 -1.56 -16.70 14.52
CA THR A 75 -1.66 -18.16 14.39
C THR A 75 -3.11 -18.64 14.31
N ASN A 76 -4.05 -17.83 14.78
CA ASN A 76 -5.47 -18.13 14.73
C ASN A 76 -6.09 -17.66 13.40
N PRO A 77 -6.61 -18.57 12.56
CA PRO A 77 -7.25 -18.20 11.30
C PRO A 77 -8.44 -17.25 11.48
N LYS A 78 -9.11 -17.27 12.63
CA LYS A 78 -10.25 -16.38 12.92
C LYS A 78 -9.87 -14.92 13.08
N THR A 79 -8.59 -14.62 13.24
CA THR A 79 -8.06 -13.25 13.25
C THR A 79 -8.18 -12.59 11.87
N PHE A 80 -8.24 -13.39 10.80
CA PHE A 80 -8.23 -12.92 9.42
C PHE A 80 -9.61 -13.00 8.79
N ARG A 81 -9.84 -12.12 7.81
CA ARG A 81 -10.97 -12.22 6.89
C ARG A 81 -10.80 -13.47 6.01
N ASP A 82 -11.91 -14.11 5.66
CA ASP A 82 -11.94 -15.10 4.59
C ASP A 82 -11.74 -14.42 3.22
N LEU A 83 -10.52 -14.51 2.67
CA LEU A 83 -10.12 -13.91 1.39
C LEU A 83 -10.74 -14.60 0.17
N SER A 84 -11.29 -15.80 0.34
CA SER A 84 -12.00 -16.53 -0.72
C SER A 84 -13.40 -15.98 -1.00
N LYS A 85 -13.90 -15.09 -0.13
CA LYS A 85 -15.24 -14.52 -0.16
C LYS A 85 -15.20 -13.00 -0.33
N PRO A 86 -16.14 -12.40 -1.09
CA PRO A 86 -16.32 -10.95 -1.10
C PRO A 86 -16.85 -10.44 0.25
N MET A 87 -16.81 -9.12 0.46
CA MET A 87 -17.30 -8.51 1.71
C MET A 87 -18.72 -8.97 2.03
N GLY A 88 -19.63 -8.89 1.07
CA GLY A 88 -21.04 -9.29 1.22
C GLY A 88 -21.25 -10.71 1.78
N ALA A 89 -20.31 -11.61 1.54
CA ALA A 89 -20.37 -13.02 1.91
C ALA A 89 -19.62 -13.38 3.22
N GLN A 90 -19.04 -12.41 3.94
CA GLN A 90 -18.28 -12.67 5.17
C GLN A 90 -19.16 -13.24 6.31
N HIS A 91 -20.42 -12.82 6.40
CA HIS A 91 -21.35 -13.29 7.44
C HIS A 91 -22.52 -14.09 6.84
N PRO A 92 -22.79 -15.34 7.28
CA PRO A 92 -23.79 -16.21 6.66
C PRO A 92 -25.21 -15.64 6.62
N GLN A 93 -25.67 -15.00 7.70
CA GLN A 93 -27.01 -14.41 7.75
C GLN A 93 -27.15 -13.22 6.79
N ARG A 94 -26.07 -12.49 6.52
CA ARG A 94 -26.09 -11.39 5.56
C ARG A 94 -26.06 -11.92 4.14
N LEU A 95 -25.22 -12.92 3.89
CA LEU A 95 -25.17 -13.61 2.60
C LEU A 95 -26.55 -14.14 2.19
N GLU A 96 -27.29 -14.76 3.11
CA GLU A 96 -28.63 -15.27 2.81
C GLU A 96 -29.59 -14.17 2.35
N GLN A 97 -29.47 -12.94 2.87
CA GLN A 97 -30.29 -11.81 2.41
C GLN A 97 -29.94 -11.41 0.98
N PHE A 98 -28.66 -11.38 0.63
CA PHE A 98 -28.23 -11.14 -0.76
C PHE A 98 -28.70 -12.24 -1.70
N LEU A 99 -28.58 -13.51 -1.30
CA LEU A 99 -29.03 -14.66 -2.08
C LEU A 99 -30.54 -14.71 -2.25
N LYS A 100 -31.30 -14.32 -1.21
CA LYS A 100 -32.75 -14.18 -1.31
C LYS A 100 -33.12 -13.15 -2.36
N ARG A 101 -32.55 -11.93 -2.28
CA ARG A 101 -32.77 -10.88 -3.29
C ARG A 101 -32.37 -11.30 -4.70
N TYR A 102 -31.27 -12.04 -4.84
CA TYR A 102 -30.82 -12.56 -6.13
C TYR A 102 -31.78 -13.60 -6.72
N ARG A 103 -32.28 -14.54 -5.91
CA ARG A 103 -33.22 -15.60 -6.34
C ARG A 103 -34.63 -15.06 -6.64
N GLU A 104 -35.07 -14.09 -5.86
CA GLU A 104 -36.38 -13.45 -5.98
C GLU A 104 -36.33 -12.21 -6.90
N TRP A 105 -35.25 -12.02 -7.66
CA TRP A 105 -35.08 -10.88 -8.53
C TRP A 105 -36.11 -10.90 -9.65
N ASP A 106 -36.96 -9.87 -9.68
CA ASP A 106 -37.97 -9.66 -10.70
C ASP A 106 -37.92 -8.17 -11.10
N ASP A 107 -37.37 -7.91 -12.28
CA ASP A 107 -37.30 -6.56 -12.84
C ASP A 107 -38.43 -6.36 -13.85
N PRO A 108 -39.41 -5.47 -13.59
CA PRO A 108 -40.58 -5.30 -14.45
C PRO A 108 -40.24 -4.85 -15.88
N THR A 109 -39.11 -4.20 -16.09
CA THR A 109 -38.66 -3.75 -17.42
C THR A 109 -37.84 -4.82 -18.15
N GLY A 110 -37.28 -5.79 -17.42
CA GLY A 110 -36.38 -6.82 -17.95
C GLY A 110 -35.01 -6.28 -18.38
N GLU A 111 -34.70 -5.02 -18.05
CA GLU A 111 -33.46 -4.35 -18.43
C GLU A 111 -32.32 -4.65 -17.45
N THR A 112 -32.67 -4.91 -16.19
CA THR A 112 -31.70 -5.11 -15.11
C THR A 112 -31.60 -6.60 -14.76
N PRO A 113 -30.49 -7.28 -15.11
CA PRO A 113 -30.29 -8.68 -14.74
C PRO A 113 -30.12 -8.84 -13.22
N PRO A 114 -30.34 -10.04 -12.66
CA PRO A 114 -30.14 -10.31 -11.23
C PRO A 114 -28.70 -10.03 -10.78
N TYR A 115 -28.54 -9.43 -9.60
CA TYR A 115 -27.26 -9.18 -8.95
C TYR A 115 -27.36 -9.30 -7.43
N MET A 116 -26.21 -9.45 -6.77
CA MET A 116 -26.13 -9.51 -5.31
C MET A 116 -25.84 -8.13 -4.72
N TYR A 117 -24.95 -7.35 -5.34
CA TYR A 117 -24.49 -6.07 -4.79
C TYR A 117 -24.86 -4.88 -5.67
N GLY A 118 -25.73 -4.00 -5.16
CA GLY A 118 -26.12 -2.75 -5.81
C GLY A 118 -25.18 -1.57 -5.52
N THR A 119 -24.19 -1.77 -4.66
CA THR A 119 -23.15 -0.80 -4.30
C THR A 119 -21.79 -1.41 -4.59
N HIS A 120 -20.84 -0.61 -5.08
CA HIS A 120 -19.49 -1.07 -5.35
C HIS A 120 -18.60 -1.03 -4.10
N TYR A 121 -17.48 -1.76 -4.16
CA TYR A 121 -16.51 -1.81 -3.08
C TYR A 121 -15.49 -0.65 -3.10
N SER A 122 -15.48 0.17 -4.15
CA SER A 122 -14.67 1.40 -4.29
C SER A 122 -15.55 2.51 -4.84
N SER A 123 -15.68 3.63 -4.13
CA SER A 123 -16.55 4.73 -4.54
C SER A 123 -15.95 6.07 -4.13
N ALA A 124 -15.89 7.01 -5.06
CA ALA A 124 -15.53 8.39 -4.77
C ALA A 124 -16.75 9.13 -4.22
N MET A 125 -16.66 9.66 -2.99
CA MET A 125 -17.66 10.61 -2.50
C MET A 125 -17.03 12.01 -2.51
N ILE A 126 -17.57 12.89 -3.35
CA ILE A 126 -17.11 14.28 -3.48
C ILE A 126 -18.19 15.18 -2.89
N GLY A 127 -17.89 15.81 -1.75
CA GLY A 127 -18.77 16.78 -1.09
C GLY A 127 -17.98 18.01 -0.66
N GLY A 128 -18.59 19.19 -0.80
CA GLY A 128 -17.97 20.46 -0.40
C GLY A 128 -18.04 20.79 1.10
N HIS A 129 -18.72 19.95 1.90
CA HIS A 129 -18.92 20.09 3.34
C HIS A 129 -18.80 18.71 4.01
N PHE A 130 -18.49 18.67 5.31
CA PHE A 130 -18.50 17.43 6.08
C PHE A 130 -19.91 16.82 6.12
N ASP A 131 -19.97 15.49 6.11
CA ASP A 131 -21.24 14.76 6.19
C ASP A 131 -21.83 14.83 7.61
N LEU A 132 -23.03 14.29 7.82
CA LEU A 132 -23.59 14.10 9.16
C LEU A 132 -22.66 13.23 10.01
N ALA A 133 -22.42 13.64 11.26
CA ALA A 133 -21.52 12.93 12.18
C ALA A 133 -21.82 11.42 12.26
N ASP A 134 -23.09 11.01 12.30
CA ASP A 134 -23.45 9.59 12.36
C ASP A 134 -23.11 8.76 11.11
N ARG A 135 -22.82 9.42 9.97
CA ARG A 135 -22.42 8.76 8.71
C ARG A 135 -20.92 8.81 8.46
N MET A 136 -20.18 9.66 9.19
CA MET A 136 -18.75 9.80 8.97
C MET A 136 -17.95 8.62 9.49
N PHE A 137 -16.85 8.33 8.80
CA PHE A 137 -15.89 7.33 9.23
C PHE A 137 -15.25 7.76 10.54
N HIS A 138 -15.47 6.98 11.60
CA HIS A 138 -15.01 7.33 12.95
C HIS A 138 -14.43 6.16 13.74
N SER A 139 -14.62 4.91 13.30
CA SER A 139 -14.19 3.71 14.02
C SER A 139 -13.85 2.60 13.04
N ILE A 140 -12.68 1.99 13.20
CA ILE A 140 -12.25 0.86 12.37
C ILE A 140 -13.16 -0.36 12.59
N GLY A 141 -13.46 -0.65 13.85
CA GLY A 141 -14.31 -1.79 14.22
C GLY A 141 -15.72 -1.65 13.67
N ASP A 142 -16.30 -0.46 13.77
CA ASP A 142 -17.64 -0.20 13.23
C ASP A 142 -17.67 -0.24 11.71
N ALA A 143 -16.62 0.27 11.04
CA ALA A 143 -16.49 0.18 9.59
C ALA A 143 -16.40 -1.28 9.13
N TRP A 144 -15.61 -2.12 9.80
CA TRP A 144 -15.57 -3.55 9.52
C TRP A 144 -16.93 -4.21 9.74
N VAL A 145 -17.61 -3.94 10.86
CA VAL A 145 -18.93 -4.54 11.16
C VAL A 145 -20.00 -4.10 10.17
N SER A 146 -19.98 -2.82 9.75
CA SER A 146 -20.86 -2.30 8.70
C SER A 146 -20.61 -3.07 7.39
N ALA A 147 -19.36 -3.07 6.93
CA ALA A 147 -18.99 -3.62 5.63
C ALA A 147 -19.03 -5.15 5.57
N SER A 148 -18.91 -5.87 6.69
CA SER A 148 -18.87 -7.35 6.76
C SER A 148 -20.16 -8.02 7.24
N ARG A 149 -21.03 -7.31 7.98
CA ARG A 149 -22.13 -7.96 8.72
C ARG A 149 -23.48 -7.24 8.70
N ASN A 150 -23.51 -5.95 9.01
CA ASN A 150 -24.77 -5.30 9.41
C ASN A 150 -25.43 -4.48 8.31
N ASN A 151 -24.66 -3.94 7.37
CA ASN A 151 -25.18 -3.03 6.36
C ASN A 151 -25.25 -3.72 4.99
N MET A 152 -26.44 -3.75 4.39
CA MET A 152 -26.69 -4.36 3.07
C MET A 152 -26.22 -3.47 1.91
N ALA A 153 -26.01 -2.18 2.17
CA ALA A 153 -25.49 -1.21 1.20
C ALA A 153 -23.99 -0.94 1.40
N ASP A 154 -23.30 -1.73 2.24
CA ASP A 154 -21.88 -1.57 2.50
C ASP A 154 -21.12 -2.87 2.28
N VAL A 155 -20.38 -2.89 1.18
CA VAL A 155 -19.49 -3.98 0.76
C VAL A 155 -18.09 -3.46 0.44
N LYS A 156 -17.71 -2.32 1.02
CA LYS A 156 -16.46 -1.61 0.71
C LYS A 156 -15.22 -2.41 1.12
N GLU A 157 -14.24 -2.42 0.22
CA GLU A 157 -12.89 -2.89 0.49
C GLU A 157 -12.03 -1.70 0.98
N LEU A 158 -10.74 -1.94 1.23
CA LEU A 158 -9.82 -0.93 1.74
C LEU A 158 -9.05 -0.22 0.62
N ILE A 159 -8.40 0.87 1.02
CA ILE A 159 -7.44 1.62 0.22
C ILE A 159 -6.00 1.41 0.74
N PRO A 160 -4.95 1.63 -0.07
CA PRO A 160 -3.54 1.45 0.34
C PRO A 160 -3.11 2.18 1.60
N GLU A 161 -3.71 3.33 1.88
CA GLU A 161 -3.40 4.20 3.01
C GLU A 161 -3.56 3.47 4.35
N PHE A 162 -4.48 2.50 4.46
CA PHE A 162 -4.64 1.65 5.64
C PHE A 162 -3.43 0.76 5.95
N PHE A 163 -2.43 0.68 5.07
CA PHE A 163 -1.22 -0.12 5.24
C PHE A 163 0.06 0.71 5.29
N VAL A 164 -0.03 2.03 5.07
CA VAL A 164 1.17 2.90 4.95
C VAL A 164 1.04 4.27 5.61
N LEU A 165 -0.17 4.82 5.77
CA LEU A 165 -0.38 6.22 6.13
C LEU A 165 -1.13 6.38 7.47
N PRO A 166 -0.44 6.49 8.61
CA PRO A 166 -1.09 6.66 9.92
C PRO A 166 -1.81 8.01 10.05
N GLU A 167 -1.40 9.03 9.29
CA GLU A 167 -2.06 10.33 9.21
C GLU A 167 -3.54 10.25 8.82
N LEU A 168 -3.94 9.22 8.07
CA LEU A 168 -5.34 8.99 7.68
C LEU A 168 -6.27 8.87 8.90
N LEU A 169 -5.74 8.42 10.04
CA LEU A 169 -6.51 8.09 11.23
C LEU A 169 -6.52 9.22 12.27
N LEU A 170 -5.88 10.35 11.96
CA LEU A 170 -5.63 11.44 12.90
C LEU A 170 -6.19 12.76 12.37
N ASN A 171 -6.97 13.46 13.20
CA ASN A 171 -7.48 14.80 12.95
C ASN A 171 -6.39 15.87 13.25
N LYS A 172 -5.24 15.77 12.58
CA LYS A 172 -4.12 16.71 12.82
C LYS A 172 -4.48 18.18 12.55
N ASN A 173 -5.43 18.40 11.65
CA ASN A 173 -5.90 19.74 11.28
C ASN A 173 -6.96 20.30 12.25
N ARG A 174 -7.41 19.51 13.23
CA ARG A 174 -8.42 19.90 14.23
C ARG A 174 -9.71 20.39 13.59
N PHE A 175 -10.18 19.67 12.59
CA PHE A 175 -11.49 19.93 11.99
C PHE A 175 -12.60 19.64 13.01
N ASP A 176 -13.68 20.44 12.96
CA ASP A 176 -14.90 20.15 13.69
C ASP A 176 -15.77 19.19 12.87
N PHE A 177 -15.78 17.93 13.29
CA PHE A 177 -16.60 16.87 12.68
C PHE A 177 -17.98 16.73 13.34
N GLY A 178 -18.29 17.58 14.33
CA GLY A 178 -19.56 17.54 15.04
C GLY A 178 -19.70 16.37 16.00
N VAL A 179 -20.94 16.13 16.42
CA VAL A 179 -21.30 15.17 17.47
C VAL A 179 -22.40 14.25 16.95
N LYS A 180 -22.22 12.95 17.15
CA LYS A 180 -23.21 11.92 16.83
C LYS A 180 -24.46 12.08 17.68
N GLN A 181 -25.58 11.54 17.23
CA GLN A 181 -26.85 11.57 17.99
C GLN A 181 -26.75 10.94 19.39
N ASN A 182 -25.83 9.99 19.58
CA ASN A 182 -25.56 9.37 20.88
C ASN A 182 -24.64 10.19 21.80
N GLY A 183 -24.27 11.42 21.41
CA GLY A 183 -23.42 12.32 22.18
C GLY A 183 -21.92 12.13 21.99
N VAL A 184 -21.49 11.18 21.13
CA VAL A 184 -20.06 10.98 20.84
C VAL A 184 -19.57 12.07 19.90
N ALA A 185 -18.67 12.91 20.39
CA ALA A 185 -17.94 13.87 19.55
C ALA A 185 -16.95 13.15 18.65
N LEU A 186 -16.84 13.60 17.41
CA LEU A 186 -15.92 13.02 16.43
C LEU A 186 -14.58 13.75 16.42
N ASP A 187 -13.49 12.98 16.35
CA ASP A 187 -12.12 13.49 16.28
C ASP A 187 -11.20 12.46 15.60
N ASP A 188 -10.09 12.06 16.23
CA ASP A 188 -9.27 10.93 15.78
C ASP A 188 -10.11 9.65 15.62
N VAL A 189 -9.74 8.82 14.65
CA VAL A 189 -10.45 7.56 14.38
C VAL A 189 -10.26 6.60 15.56
N VAL A 190 -11.36 6.02 16.04
CA VAL A 190 -11.35 5.01 17.09
C VAL A 190 -10.65 3.74 16.57
N LEU A 191 -9.52 3.43 17.18
CA LEU A 191 -8.67 2.29 16.84
C LEU A 191 -9.05 1.05 17.66
N PRO A 192 -8.79 -0.15 17.13
CA PRO A 192 -9.00 -1.39 17.86
C PRO A 192 -8.07 -1.50 19.08
N PRO A 193 -8.44 -2.26 20.14
CA PRO A 193 -7.69 -2.29 21.40
C PRO A 193 -6.22 -2.73 21.25
N TRP A 194 -5.94 -3.63 20.31
CA TRP A 194 -4.59 -4.10 19.99
C TRP A 194 -3.67 -3.05 19.38
N ALA A 195 -4.20 -1.91 18.92
CA ALA A 195 -3.39 -0.79 18.45
C ALA A 195 -3.02 0.18 19.58
N HIS A 196 -3.55 -0.01 20.80
CA HIS A 196 -3.23 0.80 21.99
C HIS A 196 -3.38 2.32 21.81
N GLY A 197 -4.30 2.75 20.94
CA GLY A 197 -4.51 4.17 20.61
C GLY A 197 -3.42 4.80 19.75
N ASP A 198 -2.49 4.01 19.19
CA ASP A 198 -1.44 4.51 18.30
C ASP A 198 -1.73 4.13 16.83
N ALA A 199 -1.98 5.16 16.00
CA ALA A 199 -2.20 5.00 14.57
C ALA A 199 -0.99 4.38 13.85
N ARG A 200 0.24 4.61 14.32
CA ARG A 200 1.43 3.98 13.74
C ARG A 200 1.48 2.49 14.05
N GLU A 201 1.12 2.12 15.28
CA GLU A 201 1.02 0.71 15.67
C GLU A 201 -0.08 -0.01 14.91
N PHE A 202 -1.22 0.67 14.68
CA PHE A 202 -2.27 0.17 13.79
C PHE A 202 -1.72 -0.16 12.40
N ILE A 203 -1.08 0.81 11.74
CA ILE A 203 -0.50 0.62 10.41
C ILE A 203 0.57 -0.48 10.42
N ARG A 204 1.43 -0.52 11.43
CA ARG A 204 2.49 -1.53 11.56
C ARG A 204 1.92 -2.94 11.63
N LEU A 205 0.91 -3.17 12.48
CA LEU A 205 0.27 -4.47 12.66
C LEU A 205 -0.59 -4.85 11.45
N HIS A 206 -1.28 -3.89 10.85
CA HIS A 206 -2.09 -4.14 9.66
C HIS A 206 -1.23 -4.51 8.45
N ARG A 207 -0.05 -3.87 8.31
CA ARG A 207 0.97 -4.26 7.34
C ARG A 207 1.55 -5.65 7.62
N GLN A 208 1.83 -5.94 8.89
CA GLN A 208 2.31 -7.26 9.30
C GLN A 208 1.28 -8.35 8.99
N ALA A 209 -0.02 -8.07 9.17
CA ALA A 209 -1.10 -8.98 8.83
C ALA A 209 -1.12 -9.26 7.32
N LEU A 210 -1.03 -8.23 6.46
CA LEU A 210 -1.04 -8.39 5.00
C LEU A 210 0.14 -9.25 4.48
N GLU A 211 1.30 -9.12 5.11
CA GLU A 211 2.51 -9.86 4.70
C GLU A 211 2.64 -11.23 5.38
N CYS A 212 1.73 -11.60 6.28
CA CYS A 212 1.83 -12.85 7.03
C CYS A 212 1.63 -14.09 6.13
N ASP A 213 1.97 -15.26 6.65
CA ASP A 213 1.92 -16.53 5.92
C ASP A 213 0.50 -16.94 5.55
N TYR A 214 -0.45 -16.72 6.47
CA TYR A 214 -1.86 -17.01 6.24
C TYR A 214 -2.38 -16.18 5.05
N VAL A 215 -2.17 -14.86 5.08
CA VAL A 215 -2.62 -13.97 3.99
C VAL A 215 -1.86 -14.24 2.71
N SER A 216 -0.53 -14.41 2.77
CA SER A 216 0.29 -14.76 1.61
C SER A 216 -0.22 -16.01 0.88
N SER A 217 -0.67 -17.03 1.62
CA SER A 217 -1.18 -18.28 1.05
C SER A 217 -2.62 -18.19 0.52
N HIS A 218 -3.40 -17.19 0.90
CA HIS A 218 -4.82 -17.03 0.52
C HIS A 218 -5.10 -15.79 -0.35
N LEU A 219 -4.17 -14.83 -0.45
CA LEU A 219 -4.40 -13.57 -1.18
C LEU A 219 -4.79 -13.78 -2.65
N HIS A 220 -4.26 -14.82 -3.28
CA HIS A 220 -4.62 -15.21 -4.65
C HIS A 220 -6.13 -15.39 -4.85
N GLU A 221 -6.86 -15.84 -3.83
CA GLU A 221 -8.31 -16.06 -3.87
C GLU A 221 -9.07 -14.73 -3.92
N TRP A 222 -8.59 -13.70 -3.21
CA TRP A 222 -9.14 -12.36 -3.30
C TRP A 222 -8.83 -11.71 -4.65
N ILE A 223 -7.61 -11.93 -5.18
CA ILE A 223 -7.24 -11.47 -6.52
C ILE A 223 -8.17 -12.11 -7.56
N ASP A 224 -8.53 -13.39 -7.40
CA ASP A 224 -9.50 -14.06 -8.29
C ASP A 224 -10.88 -13.39 -8.31
N LEU A 225 -11.34 -12.87 -7.15
CA LEU A 225 -12.61 -12.14 -7.02
C LEU A 225 -12.56 -10.76 -7.68
N VAL A 226 -11.51 -9.99 -7.43
CA VAL A 226 -11.44 -8.58 -7.85
C VAL A 226 -10.93 -8.42 -9.27
N PHE A 227 -9.98 -9.24 -9.71
CA PHE A 227 -9.28 -9.08 -10.99
C PHE A 227 -9.33 -10.33 -11.87
N GLY A 228 -9.79 -11.45 -11.34
CA GLY A 228 -9.59 -12.76 -11.95
C GLY A 228 -10.86 -13.41 -12.47
N TYR A 229 -10.80 -14.74 -12.52
CA TYR A 229 -11.83 -15.54 -13.17
C TYR A 229 -13.17 -15.57 -12.41
N LYS A 230 -13.20 -15.14 -11.13
CA LYS A 230 -14.42 -15.03 -10.31
C LYS A 230 -15.03 -13.61 -10.32
N GLN A 231 -14.52 -12.70 -11.15
CA GLN A 231 -15.02 -11.32 -11.23
C GLN A 231 -16.40 -11.23 -11.90
N ASN A 232 -16.66 -12.06 -12.92
CA ASN A 232 -17.91 -12.05 -13.70
C ASN A 232 -18.37 -13.47 -14.07
N GLY A 233 -19.54 -13.57 -14.71
CA GLY A 233 -20.09 -14.82 -15.24
C GLY A 233 -20.52 -15.83 -14.16
N GLU A 234 -20.60 -17.10 -14.54
CA GLU A 234 -21.05 -18.18 -13.64
C GLU A 234 -20.15 -18.35 -12.42
N GLU A 235 -18.84 -18.13 -12.57
CA GLU A 235 -17.88 -18.26 -11.48
C GLU A 235 -18.07 -17.15 -10.44
N ALA A 236 -18.46 -15.94 -10.86
CA ALA A 236 -18.88 -14.89 -9.93
C ALA A 236 -20.16 -15.26 -9.18
N VAL A 237 -21.15 -15.87 -9.85
CA VAL A 237 -22.38 -16.34 -9.18
C VAL A 237 -22.04 -17.40 -8.13
N LYS A 238 -21.22 -18.40 -8.48
CA LYS A 238 -20.76 -19.45 -7.54
C LYS A 238 -19.98 -18.88 -6.35
N ALA A 239 -19.20 -17.83 -6.58
CA ALA A 239 -18.41 -17.14 -5.56
C ALA A 239 -19.21 -16.09 -4.75
N ASN A 240 -20.49 -15.89 -5.08
CA ASN A 240 -21.34 -14.83 -4.54
C ASN A 240 -20.78 -13.42 -4.77
N ASN A 241 -20.21 -13.16 -5.95
CA ASN A 241 -19.43 -11.97 -6.29
C ASN A 241 -20.04 -11.14 -7.45
N LEU A 242 -21.36 -11.16 -7.59
CA LEU A 242 -22.04 -10.50 -8.71
C LEU A 242 -22.57 -9.11 -8.34
N PHE A 243 -22.05 -8.10 -9.01
CA PHE A 243 -22.41 -6.70 -8.83
C PHE A 243 -23.46 -6.25 -9.86
N HIS A 244 -23.99 -5.03 -9.67
CA HIS A 244 -24.87 -4.39 -10.65
C HIS A 244 -24.21 -4.35 -12.03
N HIS A 245 -24.96 -4.70 -13.09
CA HIS A 245 -24.42 -4.82 -14.45
C HIS A 245 -23.73 -3.54 -14.94
N LEU A 246 -24.29 -2.37 -14.63
CA LEU A 246 -23.70 -1.06 -14.97
C LEU A 246 -22.28 -0.81 -14.42
N PHE A 247 -21.82 -1.57 -13.42
CA PHE A 247 -20.46 -1.41 -12.90
C PHE A 247 -19.40 -2.11 -13.76
N TYR A 248 -19.79 -3.04 -14.64
CA TYR A 248 -18.83 -3.78 -15.46
C TYR A 248 -18.51 -3.04 -16.77
N GLU A 249 -17.24 -3.04 -17.14
CA GLU A 249 -16.74 -2.47 -18.39
C GLU A 249 -17.52 -3.01 -19.60
N GLY A 250 -17.90 -2.10 -20.51
CA GLY A 250 -18.62 -2.45 -21.74
C GLY A 250 -20.11 -2.77 -21.57
N SER A 251 -20.66 -2.66 -20.36
CA SER A 251 -22.10 -2.94 -20.10
C SER A 251 -23.03 -1.79 -20.51
N VAL A 252 -22.48 -0.60 -20.77
CA VAL A 252 -23.21 0.58 -21.21
C VAL A 252 -22.56 1.12 -22.47
N ASP A 253 -23.33 1.12 -23.56
CA ASP A 253 -22.97 1.88 -24.75
C ASP A 253 -23.50 3.31 -24.62
N PHE A 254 -22.68 4.21 -24.09
CA PHE A 254 -23.04 5.63 -23.89
C PHE A 254 -23.35 6.37 -25.19
N GLU A 255 -22.90 5.87 -26.35
CA GLU A 255 -23.15 6.48 -27.65
C GLU A 255 -24.52 6.06 -28.21
N SER A 256 -25.04 4.92 -27.79
CA SER A 256 -26.40 4.48 -28.11
C SER A 256 -27.49 5.26 -27.34
N ILE A 257 -27.13 5.96 -26.25
CA ILE A 257 -28.06 6.72 -25.42
C ILE A 257 -28.32 8.10 -26.05
N ILE A 258 -29.42 8.21 -26.80
CA ILE A 258 -29.82 9.44 -27.50
C ILE A 258 -30.28 10.53 -26.51
N ASP A 259 -30.97 10.15 -25.43
CA ASP A 259 -31.49 11.10 -24.45
C ASP A 259 -30.38 11.64 -23.53
N PRO A 260 -30.09 12.97 -23.55
CA PRO A 260 -29.02 13.54 -22.74
C PRO A 260 -29.23 13.40 -21.23
N LEU A 261 -30.49 13.37 -20.76
CA LEU A 261 -30.79 13.20 -19.34
C LEU A 261 -30.43 11.79 -18.87
N THR A 262 -30.85 10.78 -19.61
CA THR A 262 -30.51 9.37 -19.36
C THR A 262 -29.00 9.18 -19.42
N ARG A 263 -28.32 9.73 -20.44
CA ARG A 263 -26.86 9.64 -20.57
C ARG A 263 -26.14 10.23 -19.36
N ASN A 264 -26.53 11.43 -18.95
CA ASN A 264 -25.95 12.10 -17.79
C ASN A 264 -26.25 11.36 -16.48
N ALA A 265 -27.45 10.78 -16.33
CA ALA A 265 -27.81 9.97 -15.17
C ALA A 265 -26.97 8.69 -15.10
N THR A 266 -26.76 8.00 -16.23
CA THR A 266 -25.92 6.79 -16.28
C THR A 266 -24.46 7.11 -15.99
N ILE A 267 -23.91 8.18 -16.58
CA ILE A 267 -22.54 8.64 -16.28
C ILE A 267 -22.41 9.02 -14.81
N GLY A 268 -23.37 9.78 -14.27
CA GLY A 268 -23.40 10.16 -12.86
C GLY A 268 -23.48 8.95 -11.93
N PHE A 269 -24.25 7.93 -12.30
CA PHE A 269 -24.35 6.69 -11.56
C PHE A 269 -22.99 5.96 -11.53
N VAL A 270 -22.37 5.77 -12.68
CA VAL A 270 -21.06 5.09 -12.80
C VAL A 270 -19.98 5.85 -12.02
N ASN A 271 -19.92 7.18 -12.13
CA ASN A 271 -18.90 7.98 -11.46
C ASN A 271 -19.03 7.99 -9.93
N ASN A 272 -20.26 7.97 -9.40
CA ASN A 272 -20.49 8.03 -7.95
C ASN A 272 -20.47 6.66 -7.29
N PHE A 273 -20.98 5.63 -7.98
CA PHE A 273 -21.09 4.29 -7.42
C PHE A 273 -19.92 3.39 -7.76
N GLY A 274 -18.99 3.81 -8.62
CA GLY A 274 -17.73 3.11 -8.90
C GLY A 274 -17.79 2.18 -10.10
N GLN A 275 -16.61 1.75 -10.56
CA GLN A 275 -16.43 0.82 -11.69
C GLN A 275 -15.67 -0.42 -11.24
N ILE A 276 -16.15 -1.58 -11.68
CA ILE A 276 -15.43 -2.85 -11.53
C ILE A 276 -14.15 -2.76 -12.38
N PRO A 277 -12.98 -3.09 -11.82
CA PRO A 277 -11.72 -3.07 -12.55
C PRO A 277 -11.73 -4.03 -13.74
N THR A 278 -10.96 -3.73 -14.77
CA THR A 278 -10.79 -4.65 -15.90
C THR A 278 -10.32 -6.03 -15.44
N GLN A 279 -10.98 -7.09 -15.94
CA GLN A 279 -10.59 -8.47 -15.68
C GLN A 279 -9.21 -8.75 -16.30
N LEU A 280 -8.24 -9.09 -15.48
CA LEU A 280 -6.86 -9.30 -15.91
C LEU A 280 -6.59 -10.72 -16.43
N PHE A 281 -7.34 -11.70 -15.92
CA PHE A 281 -7.13 -13.11 -16.29
C PHE A 281 -8.38 -13.98 -16.09
N LYS A 282 -8.46 -15.06 -16.86
CA LYS A 282 -9.61 -16.00 -16.88
C LYS A 282 -9.32 -17.37 -16.25
N LYS A 283 -8.11 -17.58 -15.73
CA LYS A 283 -7.69 -18.81 -15.03
C LYS A 283 -7.39 -18.51 -13.57
N PRO A 284 -7.48 -19.48 -12.65
CA PRO A 284 -7.12 -19.25 -11.25
C PRO A 284 -5.74 -18.63 -11.08
N HIS A 285 -5.64 -17.60 -10.22
CA HIS A 285 -4.39 -16.95 -9.91
C HIS A 285 -3.44 -17.94 -9.21
N PRO A 286 -2.14 -17.99 -9.57
CA PRO A 286 -1.20 -18.87 -8.89
C PRO A 286 -1.12 -18.59 -7.39
N GLN A 287 -1.27 -19.62 -6.57
CA GLN A 287 -1.06 -19.54 -5.13
C GLN A 287 0.43 -19.33 -4.82
N LYS A 288 0.75 -18.38 -3.94
CA LYS A 288 2.11 -18.21 -3.43
C LYS A 288 2.45 -19.39 -2.52
N LYS A 289 3.49 -20.14 -2.87
CA LYS A 289 4.02 -21.19 -2.00
C LYS A 289 4.70 -20.55 -0.81
N VAL A 290 4.08 -20.68 0.35
CA VAL A 290 4.69 -20.33 1.63
C VAL A 290 5.38 -21.59 2.14
N SER A 291 6.67 -21.50 2.47
CA SER A 291 7.36 -22.57 3.19
C SER A 291 7.15 -22.32 4.68
N PRO A 292 6.23 -23.04 5.36
CA PRO A 292 6.06 -22.88 6.79
C PRO A 292 7.33 -23.42 7.43
N VAL A 293 8.09 -22.57 8.10
CA VAL A 293 9.21 -23.05 8.92
C VAL A 293 8.57 -23.67 10.16
N ASP A 294 8.51 -25.00 10.21
CA ASP A 294 8.04 -25.88 11.30
C ASP A 294 7.07 -25.27 12.34
N GLY A 295 5.79 -25.63 12.22
CA GLY A 295 4.74 -25.24 13.15
C GLY A 295 4.42 -23.75 13.10
N PHE A 296 3.23 -23.38 13.56
CA PHE A 296 2.94 -22.00 13.90
C PHE A 296 3.81 -21.61 15.09
N SER A 297 5.07 -21.31 14.83
CA SER A 297 6.06 -20.96 15.85
C SER A 297 5.71 -19.59 16.41
N ASN A 298 5.56 -19.53 17.74
CA ASN A 298 5.21 -18.37 18.58
C ASN A 298 6.28 -17.24 18.57
N THR A 299 6.89 -16.97 17.43
CA THR A 299 7.67 -15.74 17.21
C THR A 299 6.98 -14.92 16.11
N PRO A 300 6.68 -13.62 16.33
CA PRO A 300 5.77 -12.86 15.48
C PRO A 300 6.07 -12.97 13.99
N GLY A 301 5.07 -13.45 13.26
CA GLY A 301 5.18 -13.92 11.89
C GLY A 301 5.60 -12.86 10.88
N VAL A 302 6.52 -13.27 10.00
CA VAL A 302 6.52 -13.07 8.55
C VAL A 302 7.51 -14.12 7.96
N THR A 303 7.18 -14.83 6.88
CA THR A 303 8.18 -15.56 6.06
C THR A 303 9.08 -14.65 5.23
N THR A 304 8.90 -13.32 5.31
CA THR A 304 9.97 -12.43 4.84
C THR A 304 11.20 -12.69 5.69
N GLN A 305 12.37 -12.85 5.05
CA GLN A 305 13.66 -12.82 5.75
C GLN A 305 13.58 -11.79 6.86
N ARG A 306 13.82 -12.21 8.12
CA ARG A 306 13.65 -11.35 9.31
C ARG A 306 14.30 -10.00 9.02
N LEU A 307 13.48 -9.02 8.67
CA LEU A 307 13.97 -7.69 8.36
C LEU A 307 14.55 -7.12 9.65
N PHE A 308 15.56 -6.27 9.54
CA PHE A 308 16.37 -5.84 10.69
C PHE A 308 15.52 -5.31 11.86
N TYR A 309 14.35 -4.74 11.59
CA TYR A 309 13.43 -4.20 12.59
C TYR A 309 12.62 -5.25 13.37
N HIS A 310 12.59 -6.52 12.96
CA HIS A 310 12.06 -7.62 13.78
C HIS A 310 13.08 -8.11 14.82
N CYS A 311 14.34 -7.75 14.64
CA CYS A 311 15.45 -8.14 15.50
C CYS A 311 16.19 -6.89 16.00
N LEU A 312 15.47 -5.85 16.42
CA LEU A 312 16.07 -4.63 16.98
C LEU A 312 17.02 -4.95 18.14
N HIS A 313 16.66 -5.94 18.98
CA HIS A 313 17.51 -6.43 20.08
C HIS A 313 18.79 -7.13 19.60
N SER A 314 18.84 -7.58 18.35
CA SER A 314 20.03 -8.14 17.72
C SER A 314 20.89 -7.07 17.03
N LEU A 315 20.39 -5.83 16.88
CA LEU A 315 21.20 -4.74 16.38
C LEU A 315 22.26 -4.39 17.40
N LYS A 316 23.52 -4.57 17.01
CA LYS A 316 24.67 -4.13 17.80
C LYS A 316 25.07 -2.74 17.31
N PRO A 317 25.24 -1.75 18.19
CA PRO A 317 25.81 -0.48 17.78
C PRO A 317 27.19 -0.74 17.17
N PRO A 318 27.55 -0.04 16.09
CA PRO A 318 28.88 -0.16 15.51
C PRO A 318 29.92 0.23 16.56
N GLN A 319 31.00 -0.55 16.67
CA GLN A 319 32.07 -0.33 17.65
C GLN A 319 32.86 0.96 17.37
N SER A 320 32.79 1.46 16.14
CA SER A 320 33.35 2.74 15.72
C SER A 320 32.25 3.60 15.09
N PRO A 321 32.34 4.94 15.18
CA PRO A 321 31.42 5.84 14.50
C PRO A 321 31.35 5.53 13.00
N VAL A 322 30.14 5.50 12.43
CA VAL A 322 29.93 5.28 10.99
C VAL A 322 30.55 6.44 10.18
N LYS A 323 30.45 7.65 10.71
CA LYS A 323 31.09 8.86 10.18
C LYS A 323 31.25 9.89 11.30
N GLU A 324 32.44 10.45 11.44
CA GLU A 324 32.69 11.58 12.32
C GLU A 324 32.46 12.89 11.56
N LEU A 325 31.66 13.78 12.13
CA LEU A 325 31.43 15.13 11.63
C LEU A 325 32.07 16.14 12.57
N ARG A 326 32.40 17.33 12.07
CA ARG A 326 33.04 18.38 12.87
C ARG A 326 32.03 19.23 13.64
N SER A 327 30.74 19.04 13.37
CA SER A 327 29.63 19.76 13.99
C SER A 327 28.39 18.86 14.11
N ALA A 328 27.32 19.39 14.71
CA ALA A 328 26.08 18.66 14.92
C ALA A 328 25.49 18.12 13.61
N VAL A 329 24.91 16.93 13.67
CA VAL A 329 24.21 16.31 12.54
C VAL A 329 22.95 17.12 12.24
N GLY A 330 22.83 17.62 11.02
CA GLY A 330 21.62 18.28 10.53
C GLY A 330 20.66 17.31 9.89
N SER A 331 21.19 16.44 9.02
CA SER A 331 20.39 15.52 8.22
C SER A 331 21.14 14.24 7.92
N ILE A 332 20.39 13.15 7.79
CA ILE A 332 20.89 11.81 7.48
C ILE A 332 20.10 11.28 6.30
N TYR A 333 20.79 10.85 5.24
CA TYR A 333 20.19 10.30 4.04
C TYR A 333 20.73 8.90 3.76
N GLN A 334 19.90 8.06 3.15
CA GLN A 334 20.30 6.76 2.62
C GLN A 334 20.52 6.89 1.10
N SER A 335 21.74 6.61 0.64
CA SER A 335 22.09 6.54 -0.78
C SER A 335 22.35 5.09 -1.19
N GLU A 336 21.84 4.68 -2.35
CA GLU A 336 22.10 3.33 -2.89
C GLU A 336 23.57 3.10 -3.23
N ARG A 337 24.30 4.17 -3.60
CA ARG A 337 25.69 4.09 -4.06
C ARG A 337 26.71 4.40 -2.97
N ALA A 338 26.42 5.40 -2.13
CA ALA A 338 27.35 5.89 -1.10
C ALA A 338 27.00 5.38 0.31
N GLY A 339 25.90 4.64 0.47
CA GLY A 339 25.43 4.19 1.77
C GLY A 339 24.85 5.34 2.60
N LEU A 340 25.17 5.36 3.90
CA LEU A 340 24.67 6.37 4.84
C LEU A 340 25.41 7.71 4.64
N ILE A 341 24.68 8.76 4.33
CA ILE A 341 25.20 10.12 4.20
C ILE A 341 24.73 10.93 5.40
N ALA A 342 25.64 11.19 6.34
CA ALA A 342 25.42 12.16 7.41
C ALA A 342 26.00 13.52 7.00
N LEU A 343 25.17 14.57 7.08
CA LEU A 343 25.53 15.96 6.83
C LEU A 343 25.41 16.80 8.10
N GLU A 344 26.30 17.77 8.20
CA GLU A 344 26.33 18.78 9.26
C GLU A 344 25.11 19.70 9.17
N GLN A 345 24.74 20.36 10.27
CA GLN A 345 23.57 21.25 10.35
C GLN A 345 23.59 22.38 9.32
N ASN A 346 24.78 22.82 8.91
CA ASN A 346 24.99 23.85 7.91
C ASN A 346 25.17 23.30 6.49
N LYS A 347 24.77 22.04 6.23
CA LYS A 347 24.86 21.38 4.93
C LYS A 347 23.51 20.78 4.53
N VAL A 348 23.16 20.90 3.25
CA VAL A 348 21.97 20.26 2.65
C VAL A 348 22.36 19.47 1.41
N LEU A 349 21.75 18.29 1.25
CA LEU A 349 22.00 17.39 0.12
C LEU A 349 21.36 17.95 -1.16
N ILE A 350 22.11 17.96 -2.26
CA ILE A 350 21.60 18.28 -3.60
C ILE A 350 21.92 17.15 -4.57
N GLY A 351 20.88 16.63 -5.21
CA GLY A 351 20.99 15.47 -6.09
C GLY A 351 21.49 14.24 -5.33
N THR A 352 22.38 13.47 -5.95
CA THR A 352 22.82 12.17 -5.41
C THR A 352 24.21 12.16 -4.80
N ASN A 353 25.03 13.20 -5.04
CA ASN A 353 26.44 13.24 -4.59
C ASN A 353 26.98 14.67 -4.35
N ARG A 354 26.11 15.66 -4.15
CA ARG A 354 26.55 17.05 -3.88
C ARG A 354 25.88 17.58 -2.65
N TYR A 355 26.49 18.56 -2.01
CA TYR A 355 25.87 19.32 -0.94
C TYR A 355 26.09 20.81 -1.15
N ILE A 356 25.20 21.61 -0.58
CA ILE A 356 25.43 23.03 -0.34
C ILE A 356 25.76 23.22 1.13
N ALA A 357 26.77 24.02 1.42
CA ALA A 357 27.20 24.41 2.76
C ALA A 357 27.14 25.92 2.94
N TRP A 358 26.76 26.36 4.14
CA TRP A 358 26.70 27.78 4.53
C TRP A 358 27.33 28.02 5.91
N GLY A 359 27.37 29.27 6.35
CA GLY A 359 27.91 29.64 7.67
C GLY A 359 29.43 29.84 7.72
N TYR A 360 30.07 30.10 6.58
CA TYR A 360 31.49 30.45 6.53
C TYR A 360 31.72 31.91 6.96
N PRO A 361 32.87 32.26 7.58
CA PRO A 361 33.15 33.64 8.02
C PRO A 361 33.13 34.69 6.89
N ASP A 362 33.42 34.26 5.66
CA ASP A 362 33.40 35.07 4.44
C ASP A 362 31.98 35.25 3.85
N ARG A 363 30.94 34.75 4.53
CA ARG A 363 29.54 34.72 4.08
C ARG A 363 29.36 34.05 2.71
N SER A 364 30.25 33.15 2.34
CA SER A 364 30.11 32.36 1.12
C SER A 364 29.12 31.22 1.30
N ILE A 365 28.48 30.82 0.21
CA ILE A 365 27.80 29.54 0.06
C ILE A 365 28.69 28.67 -0.82
N ARG A 366 28.96 27.44 -0.37
CA ARG A 366 29.88 26.53 -1.07
C ARG A 366 29.16 25.26 -1.50
N MET A 367 29.40 24.81 -2.71
CA MET A 367 28.94 23.52 -3.19
C MET A 367 30.09 22.53 -3.14
N GLY A 368 29.87 21.38 -2.50
CA GLY A 368 30.87 20.32 -2.37
C GLY A 368 30.37 18.97 -2.86
N GLN A 369 31.31 18.03 -3.05
CA GLN A 369 31.01 16.64 -3.36
C GLN A 369 31.11 15.78 -2.09
N ILE A 370 30.20 14.84 -1.90
CA ILE A 370 30.08 14.08 -0.64
C ILE A 370 31.27 13.13 -0.43
N ASP A 371 31.73 12.49 -1.50
CA ASP A 371 32.78 11.46 -1.41
C ASP A 371 34.17 12.03 -1.11
N SER A 372 34.47 13.24 -1.59
CA SER A 372 35.80 13.84 -1.49
C SER A 372 35.87 15.05 -0.56
N ASP A 373 34.72 15.51 -0.08
CA ASP A 373 34.52 16.78 0.63
C ASP A 373 35.17 17.98 -0.10
N LYS A 374 35.40 17.83 -1.41
CA LYS A 374 36.07 18.84 -2.23
C LYS A 374 35.06 19.91 -2.60
N CYS A 375 35.42 21.16 -2.32
CA CYS A 375 34.68 22.33 -2.79
C CYS A 375 34.75 22.37 -4.34
N LEU A 376 33.60 22.31 -4.98
CA LEU A 376 33.46 22.43 -6.44
C LEU A 376 33.33 23.89 -6.84
N ASP A 377 32.51 24.65 -6.12
CA ASP A 377 32.24 26.06 -6.38
C ASP A 377 32.01 26.83 -5.08
N SER A 378 32.48 28.07 -5.03
CA SER A 378 32.20 29.03 -3.95
C SER A 378 31.50 30.25 -4.55
N LEU A 379 30.34 30.60 -4.02
CA LEU A 379 29.59 31.76 -4.45
C LEU A 379 29.47 32.75 -3.28
N PRO A 380 29.72 34.06 -3.49
CA PRO A 380 29.34 35.06 -2.50
C PRO A 380 27.81 35.06 -2.34
N GLU A 381 27.32 35.32 -1.13
CA GLU A 381 25.90 35.34 -0.78
C GLU A 381 25.03 36.12 -1.80
N THR A 382 25.57 37.24 -2.30
CA THR A 382 24.92 38.13 -3.29
C THR A 382 24.84 37.56 -4.71
N GLY A 383 25.72 36.61 -5.06
CA GLY A 383 25.75 35.96 -6.37
C GLY A 383 24.81 34.76 -6.48
N PHE A 384 24.46 34.11 -5.36
CA PHE A 384 23.60 32.94 -5.35
C PHE A 384 22.14 33.30 -5.63
N ALA A 385 21.64 34.38 -5.01
CA ALA A 385 20.28 34.89 -5.25
C ALA A 385 20.03 35.19 -6.74
N LYS A 386 20.99 35.85 -7.41
CA LYS A 386 20.89 36.16 -8.85
C LYS A 386 20.93 34.93 -9.77
N LYS A 387 21.63 33.85 -9.40
CA LYS A 387 21.68 32.62 -10.22
C LYS A 387 20.50 31.69 -9.98
N ALA A 388 19.96 31.64 -8.77
CA ALA A 388 18.77 30.85 -8.45
C ALA A 388 17.52 31.33 -9.21
N GLU A 389 17.39 32.65 -9.38
CA GLU A 389 16.33 33.30 -10.17
C GLU A 389 16.41 32.94 -11.67
N VAL A 390 17.62 32.89 -12.24
CA VAL A 390 17.85 32.58 -13.66
C VAL A 390 17.68 31.09 -13.98
N ALA A 391 17.86 30.21 -13.00
CA ALA A 391 17.79 28.76 -13.19
C ALA A 391 16.45 28.13 -12.78
N GLY A 392 15.46 28.92 -12.33
CA GLY A 392 14.13 28.43 -11.97
C GLY A 392 14.06 27.62 -10.66
N TRP A 393 15.04 27.79 -9.76
CA TRP A 393 15.07 27.08 -8.48
C TRP A 393 14.20 27.82 -7.46
N THR A 394 12.94 27.40 -7.30
CA THR A 394 12.09 27.85 -6.20
C THR A 394 12.40 27.05 -4.95
N PHE A 395 13.10 27.67 -3.99
CA PHE A 395 13.23 27.13 -2.65
C PHE A 395 11.94 27.41 -1.86
N GLY A 396 11.01 26.45 -1.86
CA GLY A 396 9.89 26.42 -0.94
C GLY A 396 10.36 26.02 0.46
N CYS A 397 10.98 26.94 1.20
CA CYS A 397 11.08 26.95 2.67
C CYS A 397 11.97 28.12 3.12
N CYS A 398 11.42 29.33 3.14
CA CYS A 398 11.96 30.45 3.90
C CYS A 398 10.78 31.26 4.46
N ASN A 399 10.11 30.67 5.45
CA ASN A 399 9.27 31.39 6.41
C ASN A 399 9.55 30.89 7.83
N VAL A 400 10.82 30.61 8.12
CA VAL A 400 11.30 30.30 9.47
C VAL A 400 12.57 31.13 9.75
N PHE A 401 12.48 32.44 9.54
CA PHE A 401 13.34 33.43 10.19
C PHE A 401 12.59 34.76 10.16
N GLY A 402 11.76 34.95 11.18
CA GLY A 402 11.15 36.19 11.61
C GLY A 402 11.15 36.19 13.12
#